data_AF-A0A922MBI9-F1
#
_entry.id   AF-A0A922MBI9-F1
#
_cell.length_a   1.000
_cell.length_b   1.000
_cell.length_c   1.000
_cell.angle_alpha   90.00
_cell.angle_beta   90.00
_cell.angle_gamma   90.00
#
_symmetry.space_group_name_H-M   'P 1'
#
loop_
_entity.id
_entity.type
_entity.pdbx_description
1 polymer ?
#
loop_
_entity_poly.entity_id
_entity_poly.type
_entity_poly.pdbx_seq_one_letter_code
_entity_poly.pdbx_strand_id
1 'polypeptide(L)'
;MLPWVVLGIVLAIGLLISVLHTSITYYLDKEDHVILATIILIGGLLYLCLYLYLWAVVFSHYLDVRDEEERGRYRKAPYRR
;
A
#
# COMPACT_ATOMS: atom_id res chain seq x y z
N MET A 1 1.98 15.86 -0.54
CA MET A 1 2.02 14.53 0.10
C MET A 1 0.78 13.69 -0.17
N LEU A 2 -0.44 14.28 -0.20
CA LEU A 2 -1.70 13.60 -0.56
C LEU A 2 -1.66 12.73 -1.84
N PRO A 3 -1.12 13.19 -2.99
CA PRO A 3 -1.18 12.39 -4.21
C PRO A 3 -0.35 11.11 -4.11
N TRP A 4 0.77 11.15 -3.39
CA TRP A 4 1.67 10.01 -3.26
C TRP A 4 1.06 8.88 -2.42
N VAL A 5 0.32 9.25 -1.37
CA VAL A 5 -0.42 8.30 -0.52
C VAL A 5 -1.52 7.59 -1.34
N VAL A 6 -2.29 8.36 -2.12
CA VAL A 6 -3.35 7.83 -3.00
C VAL A 6 -2.76 6.93 -4.09
N LEU A 7 -1.67 7.34 -4.72
CA LEU A 7 -0.99 6.58 -5.76
C LEU A 7 -0.44 5.25 -5.20
N GLY A 8 0.04 5.25 -3.95
CA GLY A 8 0.47 4.03 -3.25
C GLY A 8 -0.63 2.99 -3.05
N ILE A 9 -1.86 3.40 -2.70
CA ILE A 9 -3.02 2.48 -2.60
C ILE A 9 -3.42 1.95 -3.96
N VAL A 10 -3.49 2.83 -4.98
CA VAL A 10 -3.87 2.42 -6.34
C VAL A 10 -2.89 1.38 -6.88
N LEU A 11 -1.59 1.55 -6.61
CA LEU A 11 -0.56 0.57 -6.94
C LEU A 11 -0.76 -0.74 -6.17
N ALA A 12 -1.12 -0.70 -4.88
CA ALA A 12 -1.41 -1.89 -4.08
C ALA A 12 -2.52 -2.75 -4.70
N ILE A 13 -3.61 -2.09 -5.11
CA ILE A 13 -4.77 -2.73 -5.73
C ILE A 13 -4.37 -3.34 -7.08
N GLY A 14 -3.60 -2.61 -7.90
CA GLY A 14 -3.08 -3.13 -9.16
C GLY A 14 -2.19 -4.37 -8.97
N LEU A 15 -1.32 -4.35 -7.95
CA LEU A 15 -0.47 -5.48 -7.58
C LEU A 15 -1.29 -6.70 -7.15
N LEU A 16 -2.34 -6.50 -6.34
CA LEU A 16 -3.24 -7.57 -5.91
C LEU A 16 -3.91 -8.24 -7.13
N ILE A 17 -4.47 -7.43 -8.04
CA ILE A 17 -5.13 -7.93 -9.24
C ILE A 17 -4.14 -8.69 -10.12
N SER A 18 -2.92 -8.17 -10.28
CA SER A 18 -1.88 -8.84 -11.08
C SER A 18 -1.50 -10.19 -10.47
N VAL A 19 -1.25 -10.27 -9.16
CA VAL A 19 -0.88 -11.53 -8.49
C VAL A 19 -1.99 -12.57 -8.61
N LEU A 20 -3.24 -12.16 -8.41
CA LEU A 20 -4.40 -13.03 -8.56
C LEU A 20 -4.55 -13.52 -10.01
N HIS A 21 -4.42 -12.63 -10.98
CA HIS A 21 -4.51 -12.99 -12.39
C HIS A 21 -3.43 -14.02 -12.76
N THR A 22 -2.17 -13.74 -12.44
CA THR A 22 -1.05 -14.67 -12.72
C THR A 22 -1.26 -16.02 -12.04
N SER A 23 -1.70 -16.04 -10.77
CA SER A 23 -1.96 -17.30 -10.07
C SER A 23 -3.09 -18.10 -10.72
N ILE A 24 -4.21 -17.45 -11.07
CA ILE A 24 -5.35 -18.12 -11.72
C ILE A 24 -4.95 -18.69 -13.08
N THR A 25 -4.19 -17.94 -13.89
CA THR A 25 -3.71 -18.43 -15.18
C THR A 25 -2.84 -19.69 -15.03
N TYR A 26 -1.95 -19.72 -14.03
CA TYR A 26 -1.12 -20.89 -13.74
C TYR A 26 -1.90 -22.09 -13.19
N TYR A 27 -3.05 -21.88 -12.53
CA TYR A 27 -3.93 -22.96 -12.11
C TYR A 27 -4.79 -23.52 -13.24
N LEU A 28 -5.09 -22.71 -14.26
CA LEU A 28 -5.90 -23.13 -15.40
C LEU A 28 -5.09 -23.89 -16.46
N ASP A 29 -3.77 -23.70 -16.46
CA ASP A 29 -2.90 -24.37 -17.42
C ASP A 29 -2.84 -25.88 -17.12
N LYS A 30 -2.99 -26.70 -18.16
CA LYS A 30 -3.21 -28.16 -18.03
C LYS A 30 -1.96 -28.94 -17.62
N GLU A 31 -0.81 -28.29 -17.52
CA GLU A 31 0.40 -28.91 -17.02
C GLU A 31 0.43 -28.76 -15.50
N ASP A 32 0.63 -29.85 -14.77
CA ASP A 32 0.59 -30.02 -13.30
C ASP A 32 1.59 -29.13 -12.50
N HIS A 33 1.64 -27.83 -12.77
CA HIS A 33 2.47 -26.83 -12.12
C HIS A 33 1.78 -26.23 -10.88
N VAL A 34 0.96 -27.03 -10.20
CA VAL A 34 0.22 -26.64 -8.98
C VAL A 34 1.14 -26.17 -7.85
N ILE A 35 2.33 -26.75 -7.74
CA ILE A 35 3.35 -26.35 -6.76
C ILE A 35 3.90 -24.95 -7.08
N LEU A 36 4.14 -24.66 -8.36
CA LEU A 36 4.64 -23.37 -8.80
C LEU A 36 3.56 -22.29 -8.64
N ALA A 37 2.30 -22.62 -8.94
CA ALA A 37 1.14 -21.75 -8.74
C ALA A 37 0.95 -21.38 -7.25
N THR A 38 1.07 -22.35 -6.33
CA THR A 38 0.98 -22.10 -4.89
C THR A 38 2.12 -21.24 -4.35
N ILE A 39 3.35 -21.46 -4.82
CA ILE A 39 4.50 -20.64 -4.43
C ILE A 39 4.33 -19.19 -4.90
N ILE A 40 3.87 -18.96 -6.13
CA ILE A 40 3.62 -17.62 -6.67
C ILE A 40 2.49 -16.92 -5.89
N LEU A 41 1.42 -17.65 -5.57
CA LEU A 41 0.31 -17.10 -4.78
C LEU A 41 0.78 -16.67 -3.39
N ILE A 42 1.45 -17.57 -2.66
CA ILE A 42 1.93 -17.30 -1.30
C ILE A 42 2.98 -16.19 -1.31
N GLY A 43 3.94 -16.24 -2.23
CA GLY A 43 4.98 -15.22 -2.40
C GLY A 43 4.40 -13.86 -2.75
N GLY A 44 3.43 -13.81 -3.66
CA GLY A 44 2.72 -12.59 -4.02
C GLY A 44 1.89 -12.01 -2.87
N LEU A 45 1.25 -12.86 -2.06
CA LEU A 45 0.50 -12.44 -0.87
C LEU A 45 1.43 -11.86 0.21
N LEU A 46 2.57 -12.50 0.45
CA LEU A 46 3.60 -12.01 1.38
C LEU A 46 4.17 -10.68 0.93
N TYR A 47 4.47 -10.54 -0.36
CA TYR A 47 4.94 -9.28 -0.94
C TYR A 47 3.91 -8.17 -0.80
N LEU A 48 2.63 -8.47 -1.02
CA LEU A 48 1.55 -7.51 -0.83
C LEU A 48 1.40 -7.10 0.64
N CYS A 49 1.55 -8.04 1.58
CA CYS A 49 1.51 -7.75 3.01
C CYS A 49 2.66 -6.81 3.42
N LEU A 50 3.88 -7.07 2.95
CA LEU A 50 5.03 -6.18 3.15
C LEU A 50 4.80 -4.80 2.53
N TYR A 51 4.24 -4.76 1.32
CA TYR A 51 3.93 -3.50 0.64
C TYR A 51 2.91 -2.67 1.43
N LEU A 52 1.83 -3.29 1.93
CA LEU A 52 0.84 -2.61 2.78
C LEU A 52 1.45 -2.13 4.10
N TYR A 53 2.36 -2.90 4.70
CA TYR A 53 3.08 -2.48 5.91
C TYR A 53 3.95 -1.24 5.66
N LEU A 54 4.77 -1.25 4.61
CA LEU A 54 5.58 -0.10 4.22
C LEU A 54 4.71 1.12 3.90
N TRP A 55 3.58 0.90 3.21
CA TRP A 55 2.61 1.95 2.93
C TRP A 55 2.01 2.54 4.22
N ALA A 56 1.66 1.71 5.20
CA ALA A 56 1.13 2.16 6.49
C ALA A 56 2.16 3.00 7.28
N VAL A 57 3.45 2.66 7.22
CA VAL A 57 4.52 3.47 7.82
C VAL A 57 4.59 4.86 7.19
N VAL A 58 4.54 4.94 5.85
CA VAL A 58 4.51 6.22 5.13
C VAL A 58 3.24 7.02 5.47
N PHE A 59 2.10 6.33 5.58
CA PHE A 59 0.84 6.94 5.99
C PHE A 59 0.90 7.52 7.41
N SER A 60 1.54 6.82 8.35
CA SER A 60 1.77 7.32 9.71
C SER A 60 2.56 8.62 9.72
N HIS A 61 3.65 8.68 8.94
CA HIS A 61 4.45 9.91 8.84
C HIS A 61 3.64 11.05 8.19
N TYR A 62 2.80 10.73 7.19
CA TYR A 62 1.93 11.74 6.57
C TYR A 62 0.91 12.32 7.56
N LEU A 63 0.31 11.47 8.42
CA LEU A 63 -0.62 11.94 9.45
C LEU A 63 0.07 12.87 10.45
N ASP A 64 1.28 12.53 10.88
CA ASP A 64 2.05 13.33 11.84
C ASP A 64 2.35 14.75 11.29
N VAL A 65 2.81 14.85 10.04
CA VAL A 65 3.04 16.13 9.35
C VAL A 65 1.76 16.95 9.22
N ARG A 66 0.63 16.29 8.94
CA ARG A 66 -0.68 16.98 8.82
C ARG A 66 -1.16 17.51 10.17
N ASP A 67 -0.95 16.76 11.24
CA ASP A 67 -1.26 17.17 12.61
C ASP A 67 -0.40 18.36 13.06
N GLU A 68 0.87 18.41 12.66
CA GLU A 68 1.74 19.58 12.89
C GLU A 68 1.26 20.84 12.14
N GLU A 69 0.83 20.71 10.88
CA GLU A 69 0.24 21.81 10.11
C GLU A 69 -1.04 22.36 10.75
N GLU A 70 -1.91 21.49 11.27
CA GLU A 70 -3.13 21.90 11.96
C GLU A 70 -2.84 22.59 13.30
N ARG A 71 -1.85 22.10 14.06
CA ARG A 71 -1.38 22.75 15.30
C ARG A 71 -0.72 24.11 15.03
N GLY A 72 -0.04 24.28 13.91
CA GLY A 72 0.51 25.57 13.46
C GLY A 72 -0.55 26.66 13.28
N ARG A 73 -1.79 26.29 12.93
CA ARG A 73 -2.91 27.23 12.76
C ARG A 73 -3.44 27.77 14.10
N TYR A 74 -3.39 26.98 15.17
CA TYR A 74 -3.76 27.39 16.52
C TYR A 74 -2.67 28.21 17.25
N ARG A 75 -1.44 28.24 16.71
CA ARG A 75 -0.33 29.09 17.22
C ARG A 75 -0.24 30.48 16.59
N LYS A 76 -1.21 30.89 15.76
CA LYS A 76 -1.42 32.32 15.48
C LYS A 76 -1.99 32.97 16.75
N ALA A 77 -1.10 33.19 17.72
CA ALA A 77 -1.40 33.98 18.89
C ALA A 77 -1.96 35.34 18.43
N PRO A 78 -3.03 35.85 19.07
CA PRO A 78 -3.51 37.19 18.78
C PRO A 78 -2.36 38.15 19.10
N TYR A 79 -1.98 38.94 18.12
CA TYR A 79 -1.01 40.01 18.27
C TYR A 79 -1.41 40.88 19.47
N ARG A 80 -0.64 40.79 20.56
CA ARG A 80 -0.85 41.56 21.79
C ARG A 80 0.28 42.57 21.96
N ARG A 81 0.20 43.68 21.23
CA ARG A 81 0.31 45.07 21.71
C ARG A 81 0.26 46.04 20.55
#